data_AF-A0A945MSW6-F1
#
_entry.id   AF-A0A945MSW6-F1
#
_cell.length_a   1.000
_cell.length_b   1.000
_cell.length_c   1.000
_cell.angle_alpha   90.00
_cell.angle_beta   90.00
_cell.angle_gamma   90.00
#
_symmetry.space_group_name_H-M   'P 1'
#
loop_
_entity.id
_entity.type
_entity.pdbx_description
1 polymer ?
#
loop_
_entity_poly.entity_id
_entity_poly.type
_entity_poly.pdbx_seq_one_letter_code
_entity_poly.pdbx_strand_id
1 'polypeptide(L)' 'MLNSQKIHHWVGLAVFFLTLGVYVKTMAPTVSFWDCGEFIATAYTMSVPHPPGAPLYVLIGRVFTLFPFGEVAAR' A
#
# COMPACT_ATOMS: atom_id res chain seq x y z
N MET A 1 -21.63 -29.13 13.74
CA MET A 1 -20.28 -28.67 14.16
C MET A 1 -19.76 -27.70 13.13
N LEU A 2 -19.51 -26.45 13.49
CA LEU A 2 -18.90 -25.48 12.57
C LEU A 2 -17.50 -25.96 12.19
N ASN A 3 -17.14 -25.88 10.91
CA ASN A 3 -15.81 -26.27 10.45
C ASN A 3 -14.78 -25.24 10.96
N SER A 4 -13.88 -25.65 11.84
CA SER A 4 -12.84 -24.79 12.43
C SER A 4 -12.01 -24.07 11.37
N GLN A 5 -11.77 -24.70 10.21
CA GLN A 5 -11.09 -24.04 9.10
C GLN A 5 -11.87 -22.85 8.56
N LYS A 6 -13.19 -22.97 8.36
CA LYS A 6 -14.02 -21.85 7.90
C LYS A 6 -14.03 -20.71 8.91
N ILE A 7 -14.06 -21.03 10.20
CA ILE A 7 -13.98 -20.03 11.28
C ILE A 7 -12.66 -19.25 11.19
N HIS A 8 -11.52 -19.94 11.02
CA HIS A 8 -10.22 -19.28 10.92
C HIS A 8 -10.15 -18.31 9.73
N HIS A 9 -10.69 -18.68 8.57
CA HIS A 9 -10.74 -17.79 7.40
C HIS A 9 -11.58 -16.54 7.67
N TRP A 10 -12.76 -16.69 8.28
CA TRP A 10 -13.62 -15.55 8.60
C TRP A 10 -13.00 -14.62 9.64
N VAL A 11 -12.38 -15.18 10.67
CA VAL A 11 -11.64 -14.39 11.68
C VAL A 11 -10.46 -13.67 11.02
N GLY A 12 -9.72 -14.35 10.14
CA GLY A 12 -8.61 -13.74 9.40
C GLY A 12 -9.07 -12.56 8.53
N LEU A 13 -10.18 -12.72 7.80
CA LEU A 13 -10.77 -11.63 7.01
C LEU A 13 -11.22 -10.46 7.90
N ALA A 14 -11.86 -10.75 9.03
CA ALA A 14 -12.29 -9.71 9.97
C ALA A 14 -11.10 -8.91 10.51
N VAL A 15 -10.01 -9.60 10.89
CA VAL A 15 -8.77 -8.94 11.35
C VAL A 15 -8.15 -8.10 10.24
N PHE A 16 -8.07 -8.62 9.01
CA PHE A 16 -7.54 -7.89 7.85
C PHE A 16 -8.29 -6.59 7.59
N PHE A 17 -9.63 -6.62 7.53
CA PHE A 17 -10.41 -5.41 7.29
C PHE A 17 -10.36 -4.43 8.46
N LEU A 18 -10.31 -4.93 9.70
CA LEU A 18 -10.14 -4.09 10.88
C LEU A 18 -8.82 -3.32 10.84
N THR A 19 -7.70 -4.00 10.59
CA THR A 19 -6.37 -3.37 10.56
C THR A 19 -6.21 -2.46 9.36
N LEU A 20 -6.75 -2.84 8.19
CA LEU A 20 -6.80 -1.97 7.02
C LEU A 20 -7.59 -0.69 7.28
N GLY A 21 -8.74 -0.79 7.95
CA GLY A 21 -9.54 0.37 8.33
C GLY A 21 -8.82 1.31 9.29
N VAL A 22 -8.11 0.76 10.29
CA VAL A 22 -7.26 1.55 11.19
C VAL A 22 -6.14 2.24 10.40
N TYR A 23 -5.44 1.51 9.52
CA TYR A 23 -4.38 2.06 8.68
C TYR A 23 -4.87 3.27 7.86
N VAL A 24 -5.96 3.11 7.11
CA VAL A 24 -6.53 4.19 6.28
C VAL A 24 -6.98 5.38 7.13
N LYS A 25 -7.45 5.16 8.36
CA LYS A 25 -7.84 6.25 9.26
C LYS A 25 -6.63 7.01 9.84
N THR A 26 -5.50 6.32 10.02
CA THR A 26 -4.29 6.88 10.63
C THR A 26 -3.22 7.30 9.64
N MET A 27 -3.40 7.00 8.34
CA MET A 27 -2.44 7.40 7.31
C MET A 27 -2.30 8.92 7.26
N ALA A 28 -1.10 9.40 6.94
CA ALA A 28 -0.86 10.83 6.83
C ALA A 28 -1.77 11.44 5.74
N PRO A 29 -2.42 12.60 6.00
CA PRO A 29 -3.32 13.22 5.04
C PRO A 29 -2.59 13.83 3.83
N THR A 30 -1.27 14.00 3.93
CA THR A 30 -0.43 14.57 2.88
C THR A 30 0.84 13.73 2.71
N VAL A 31 1.51 13.92 1.57
CA VAL A 31 2.78 13.27 1.27
C VAL A 31 3.85 13.81 2.22
N SER A 32 4.48 12.92 2.99
CA SER A 32 5.64 13.28 3.80
C SER A 32 6.84 13.55 2.91
N PHE A 33 7.66 14.51 3.32
CA PHE A 33 8.95 14.75 2.69
C PHE A 33 9.87 13.55 2.90
N TRP A 34 10.76 13.32 1.94
CA TRP A 34 11.76 12.24 1.92
C TRP A 34 11.22 10.90 1.39
N ASP A 35 11.33 9.82 2.15
CA ASP A 35 11.13 8.44 1.69
C ASP A 35 9.79 8.24 0.99
N CYS A 36 8.65 8.45 1.68
CA CYS A 36 7.35 8.12 1.12
C CYS A 36 7.07 8.90 -0.18
N GLY A 37 7.35 10.20 -0.20
CA GLY A 37 7.17 11.03 -1.39
C GLY A 37 8.12 10.65 -2.53
N GLU A 38 9.37 10.36 -2.22
CA GLU A 38 10.35 9.90 -3.21
C GLU A 38 9.96 8.55 -3.80
N PHE A 39 9.51 7.60 -2.98
CA PHE A 39 9.05 6.30 -3.46
C PHE A 39 7.79 6.39 -4.33
N ILE A 40 6.84 7.27 -4.00
CA ILE A 40 5.67 7.55 -4.84
C ILE A 40 6.10 8.17 -6.17
N ALA A 41 6.98 9.18 -6.14
CA ALA A 41 7.45 9.86 -7.34
C ALA A 41 8.27 8.93 -8.24
N THR A 42 9.14 8.10 -7.65
CA THR A 42 9.97 7.14 -8.39
C THR A 42 9.15 5.99 -8.96
N ALA A 43 8.13 5.49 -8.24
CA ALA A 43 7.14 4.54 -8.78
C ALA A 43 6.34 5.13 -9.95
N TYR A 44 5.95 6.41 -9.87
CA TYR A 44 5.20 7.07 -10.93
C TYR A 44 6.07 7.38 -12.17
N THR A 45 7.31 7.80 -11.97
CA THR A 45 8.23 8.22 -13.05
C THR A 45 9.14 7.10 -13.54
N MET A 46 9.17 5.96 -12.85
CA MET A 46 10.13 4.85 -13.08
C MET A 46 11.60 5.29 -12.94
N SER A 47 11.88 6.19 -11.99
CA SER A 47 13.23 6.63 -11.63
C SER A 47 13.79 5.82 -10.45
N VAL A 48 15.08 6.00 -10.15
CA VAL A 48 15.78 5.28 -9.08
C VAL A 48 15.74 6.12 -7.80
N PRO A 49 15.22 5.60 -6.67
CA PRO A 49 15.24 6.29 -5.38
C PRO A 49 16.66 6.32 -4.81
N HIS A 50 16.88 7.10 -3.76
CA HIS A 50 18.15 7.19 -3.06
C HIS A 50 18.67 5.80 -2.63
N PRO A 51 20.01 5.63 -2.50
CA PRO A 51 20.61 4.34 -2.14
C PRO A 51 20.03 3.78 -0.82
N PRO A 52 19.72 2.48 -0.74
CA PRO A 52 20.19 1.37 -1.59
C PRO A 52 19.37 1.06 -2.86
N GLY A 53 18.37 1.88 -3.19
CA GLY A 53 17.41 1.57 -4.27
C GLY A 53 16.39 0.48 -3.88
N ALA A 54 15.17 0.54 -4.41
CA ALA A 54 14.13 -0.47 -4.15
C ALA A 54 13.38 -0.88 -5.45
N PRO A 55 14.03 -1.63 -6.36
CA PRO A 55 13.49 -1.88 -7.70
C PRO A 55 12.16 -2.63 -7.68
N LEU A 56 12.02 -3.67 -6.85
CA LEU A 56 10.76 -4.42 -6.76
C LEU A 56 9.62 -3.56 -6.22
N TYR A 57 9.90 -2.70 -5.25
CA TYR A 57 8.91 -1.78 -4.68
C TYR A 57 8.42 -0.78 -5.73
N VAL A 58 9.34 -0.17 -6.48
CA VAL A 58 9.04 0.78 -7.57
C VAL A 58 8.20 0.11 -8.67
N LEU A 59 8.52 -1.14 -9.04
CA LEU A 59 7.76 -1.90 -10.04
C LEU A 59 6.34 -2.23 -9.59
N ILE A 60 6.16 -2.65 -8.33
CA ILE A 60 4.83 -2.91 -7.77
C ILE A 60 4.03 -1.59 -7.70
N GLY A 61 4.65 -0.53 -7.17
CA GLY A 61 4.03 0.81 -7.12
C GLY A 61 3.64 1.30 -8.51
N ARG A 62 4.47 1.06 -9.54
CA ARG A 62 4.15 1.42 -10.92
C ARG A 62 2.84 0.79 -11.38
N VAL A 63 2.59 -0.49 -11.08
CA VAL A 63 1.32 -1.15 -11.43
C VAL A 63 0.14 -0.42 -10.78
N PHE A 64 0.26 -0.02 -9.51
CA PHE A 64 -0.79 0.72 -8.82
C PHE A 64 -1.02 2.13 -9.40
N THR A 65 0.03 2.80 -9.87
CA THR A 65 -0.11 4.11 -10.53
C THR A 65 -0.91 4.08 -11.83
N LEU A 66 -1.04 2.91 -12.48
CA LEU A 66 -1.78 2.76 -13.74
C LEU A 66 -3.31 2.72 -13.54
N PHE A 67 -3.78 2.42 -12.33
CA PHE A 67 -5.22 2.39 -12.09
C PHE A 67 -5.81 3.79 -11.96
N PRO A 68 -6.90 4.13 -12.67
CA PRO A 68 -7.44 5.49 -12.72
C PRO A 68 -8.45 5.79 -11.59
N PHE A 69 -8.12 5.51 -10.32
CA PHE A 69 -9.01 5.80 -9.18
C PHE A 69 -8.28 6.49 -8.02
N GLY A 70 -8.84 7.55 -7.40
CA GLY A 70 -8.22 8.24 -6.25
C GLY A 70 -7.13 9.23 -6.66
N GLU A 71 -6.14 9.51 -5.81
CA GLU A 71 -4.94 10.31 -6.14
C GLU A 71 -3.71 9.41 -6.23
N VAL A 72 -2.67 9.78 -7.00
CA VAL A 72 -1.47 8.94 -7.16
C VAL A 72 -0.78 8.66 -5.82
N ALA A 73 -0.84 9.60 -4.87
CA ALA A 73 -0.27 9.43 -3.54
C ALA A 73 -1.04 8.45 -2.64
N ALA A 74 -2.30 8.16 -2.96
CA ALA A 74 -3.19 7.30 -2.17
C ALA A 74 -3.40 5.91 -2.79
N ARG A 75 -2.73 5.61 -3.91
CA ARG A 75 -2.81 4.35 -4.66
C ARG A 75 -1.50 3.59 -4.55
#